data_AF-L0K607-F1
#
_entry.id   AF-L0K607-F1
#
_cell.length_a   1.000
_cell.length_b   1.000
_cell.length_c   1.000
_cell.angle_alpha   90.00
_cell.angle_beta   90.00
_cell.angle_gamma   90.00
#
_symmetry.space_group_name_H-M   'P 1'
#
loop_
_entity.id
_entity.type
_entity.pdbx_description
1 polymer ?
#
loop_
_entity_poly.entity_id
_entity_poly.type
_entity_poly.pdbx_seq_one_letter_code
_entity_poly.pdbx_strand_id
1 'polypeptide(L)'
;MKRVSVKLDESRVEELDSIAEDDGVSRSEVIRDLLDDALNTGDDERVQELEQRIHDLETELERVHREKRQILEQREEHQELVKAVQSEQSLAEKKAQAGALTRAKWWLTGMPSD
;
A
#
# COMPACT_ATOMS: atom_id res chain seq x y z
N MET A 1 -30.35 11.00 -34.93
CA MET A 1 -30.76 10.11 -33.82
C MET A 1 -31.14 8.75 -34.37
N LYS A 2 -30.83 7.65 -33.65
CA LYS A 2 -31.31 6.30 -33.99
C LYS A 2 -32.58 6.02 -33.19
N ARG A 3 -33.59 5.43 -33.83
CA ARG A 3 -34.83 5.02 -33.16
C ARG A 3 -34.63 3.63 -32.56
N VAL A 4 -34.88 3.50 -31.26
CA VAL A 4 -34.87 2.23 -30.53
C VAL A 4 -36.29 1.93 -30.06
N SER A 5 -36.67 0.66 -30.08
CA SER A 5 -37.93 0.17 -29.51
C SER A 5 -37.59 -0.76 -28.35
N VAL A 6 -38.18 -0.48 -27.18
CA VAL A 6 -37.97 -1.23 -25.94
C VAL A 6 -39.32 -1.65 -25.41
N LYS A 7 -39.36 -2.80 -24.74
CA LYS A 7 -40.56 -3.29 -24.07
C LYS A 7 -40.42 -3.01 -22.58
N LEU A 8 -41.45 -2.41 -22.01
CA LEU A 8 -41.56 -2.09 -20.59
C LEU A 8 -42.87 -2.67 -20.07
N ASP A 9 -42.91 -2.99 -18.79
CA ASP A 9 -44.14 -3.41 -18.12
C ASP A 9 -45.14 -2.24 -18.07
N GLU A 10 -46.43 -2.55 -18.07
CA GLU A 10 -47.50 -1.54 -18.09
C GLU A 10 -47.35 -0.53 -16.95
N SER A 11 -47.02 -0.99 -15.73
CA SER A 11 -46.84 -0.13 -14.58
C SER A 11 -45.73 0.91 -14.76
N ARG A 12 -44.66 0.56 -15.48
CA ARG A 12 -43.56 1.49 -15.79
C ARG A 12 -43.95 2.48 -16.88
N VAL A 13 -44.82 2.07 -17.81
CA VAL A 13 -45.34 2.96 -18.84
C VAL A 13 -46.25 4.01 -18.22
N GLU A 14 -47.14 3.59 -17.31
CA GLU A 14 -48.02 4.49 -16.55
C GLU A 14 -47.21 5.50 -15.71
N GLU A 15 -46.16 5.04 -15.03
CA GLU A 15 -45.28 5.91 -14.25
C GLU A 15 -44.57 6.96 -15.13
N LEU A 16 -44.05 6.54 -16.29
CA LEU A 16 -43.43 7.46 -17.27
C LEU A 16 -44.43 8.45 -17.86
N ASP A 17 -45.70 8.05 -18.04
CA ASP A 17 -46.75 8.94 -18.50
C ASP A 17 -47.13 9.99 -17.46
N SER A 18 -47.24 9.59 -16.19
CA SER A 18 -47.47 10.54 -15.08
C SER A 18 -46.37 11.60 -15.02
N ILE A 19 -45.10 11.19 -15.08
CA ILE A 19 -43.96 12.12 -15.05
C ILE A 19 -43.99 13.05 -16.27
N ALA A 20 -44.26 12.50 -17.46
CA ALA A 20 -44.33 13.29 -18.69
C ALA A 20 -45.46 14.34 -18.65
N GLU A 21 -46.61 13.99 -18.07
CA GLU A 21 -47.73 14.91 -17.86
C GLU A 21 -47.40 16.00 -16.85
N ASP A 22 -46.79 15.65 -15.71
CA ASP A 22 -46.39 16.59 -14.66
C ASP A 22 -45.36 17.62 -15.18
N ASP A 23 -44.39 17.16 -15.96
CA ASP A 23 -43.32 18.01 -16.52
C ASP A 23 -43.73 18.68 -17.85
N GLY A 24 -44.88 18.32 -18.42
CA GLY A 24 -45.37 18.85 -19.69
C GLY A 24 -44.50 18.49 -20.90
N VAL A 25 -43.77 17.37 -20.83
CA VAL A 25 -42.85 16.89 -21.87
C VAL A 25 -43.34 15.59 -22.49
N SER A 26 -42.66 15.11 -23.53
CA SER A 26 -42.98 13.80 -24.11
C SER A 26 -42.37 12.67 -23.27
N ARG A 27 -43.01 11.50 -23.24
CA ARG A 27 -42.46 10.28 -22.63
C ARG A 27 -41.04 9.95 -23.12
N SER A 28 -40.75 10.23 -24.40
CA SER A 28 -39.42 10.00 -24.96
C SER A 28 -38.37 10.97 -24.43
N GLU A 29 -38.78 12.14 -23.96
CA GLU A 29 -37.90 13.12 -23.31
C GLU A 29 -37.58 12.68 -21.90
N VAL A 30 -38.60 12.28 -21.12
CA VAL A 30 -38.40 11.68 -19.79
C VAL A 30 -37.44 10.49 -19.84
N ILE A 31 -37.61 9.59 -20.82
CA ILE A 31 -36.70 8.46 -21.01
C ILE A 31 -35.28 8.91 -21.37
N ARG A 32 -35.12 9.98 -22.16
CA ARG A 32 -33.79 10.50 -22.50
C ARG A 32 -33.13 11.12 -21.29
N ASP A 33 -33.82 11.97 -20.55
CA ASP A 33 -33.29 12.61 -19.34
C ASP A 33 -32.89 11.57 -18.29
N LEU A 34 -33.73 10.56 -18.06
CA LEU A 34 -33.39 9.44 -17.17
C LEU A 34 -32.16 8.65 -17.64
N LEU A 35 -32.02 8.44 -18.96
CA LEU A 35 -30.86 7.75 -19.52
C LEU A 35 -29.61 8.62 -19.45
N ASP A 36 -29.73 9.91 -19.73
CA ASP A 36 -28.64 10.86 -19.66
C ASP A 36 -28.18 11.00 -18.21
N ASP A 37 -29.08 11.06 -17.23
CA ASP A 37 -28.71 11.02 -15.82
C ASP A 37 -28.06 9.69 -15.44
N ALA A 38 -28.65 8.55 -15.81
CA ALA A 38 -28.10 7.24 -15.48
C ALA A 38 -26.71 7.01 -16.12
N LEU A 39 -26.47 7.57 -17.30
CA LEU A 39 -25.21 7.41 -18.04
C LEU A 39 -24.19 8.51 -17.72
N ASN A 40 -24.60 9.70 -17.28
CA ASN A 40 -23.70 10.80 -16.92
C ASN A 40 -23.31 10.82 -15.43
N THR A 41 -24.03 10.14 -14.53
CA THR A 41 -23.87 10.38 -13.08
C THR A 41 -22.83 9.51 -12.36
N GLY A 42 -22.21 8.50 -12.97
CA GLY A 42 -21.53 7.47 -12.15
C GLY A 42 -20.15 7.02 -12.57
N ASP A 43 -19.96 6.72 -13.86
CA ASP A 43 -18.80 5.89 -14.22
C ASP A 43 -17.50 6.69 -14.19
N ASP A 44 -17.46 7.90 -14.76
CA ASP A 44 -16.18 8.62 -14.88
C ASP A 44 -15.65 9.17 -13.54
N GLU A 45 -16.49 9.76 -12.70
CA GLU A 45 -16.04 10.31 -11.40
C GLU A 45 -15.71 9.20 -10.39
N ARG A 46 -16.53 8.13 -10.34
CA ARG A 46 -16.27 7.01 -9.43
C ARG A 46 -15.06 6.20 -9.87
N VAL A 47 -14.86 6.00 -11.17
CA VAL A 47 -13.65 5.38 -11.70
C VAL A 47 -12.43 6.22 -11.35
N GLN A 48 -12.48 7.55 -11.56
CA GLN A 48 -11.38 8.44 -11.19
C GLN A 48 -11.07 8.41 -9.68
N GLU A 49 -12.09 8.40 -8.82
CA GLU A 49 -11.91 8.30 -7.36
C GLU A 49 -11.25 6.96 -6.97
N LEU A 50 -11.71 5.87 -7.58
CA LEU A 50 -11.17 4.54 -7.33
C LEU A 50 -9.73 4.41 -7.85
N GLU A 51 -9.44 4.94 -9.04
CA GLU A 51 -8.09 4.98 -9.62
C GLU A 51 -7.13 5.79 -8.76
N GLN A 52 -7.55 6.98 -8.31
CA GLN A 52 -6.75 7.81 -7.40
C GLN A 52 -6.47 7.07 -6.10
N ARG A 53 -7.48 6.39 -5.54
CA ARG A 53 -7.31 5.63 -4.31
C ARG A 53 -6.41 4.42 -4.47
N ILE A 54 -6.45 3.73 -5.61
CA ILE A 54 -5.51 2.65 -5.94
C ILE A 54 -4.09 3.21 -5.99
N HIS A 55 -3.88 4.30 -6.73
CA HIS A 55 -2.57 4.93 -6.85
C HIS A 55 -1.99 5.36 -5.49
N ASP A 56 -2.81 5.96 -4.62
CA ASP A 56 -2.39 6.39 -3.29
C ASP A 56 -2.01 5.19 -2.41
N LEU A 57 -2.81 4.11 -2.45
CA LEU A 57 -2.53 2.88 -1.73
C LEU A 57 -1.26 2.18 -2.23
N GLU A 58 -1.03 2.13 -3.54
CA GLU A 58 0.18 1.58 -4.13
C GLU A 58 1.43 2.37 -3.69
N THR A 59 1.34 3.70 -3.74
CA THR A 59 2.42 4.60 -3.29
C THR A 59 2.75 4.38 -1.81
N GLU A 60 1.73 4.24 -0.96
CA GLU A 60 1.95 3.97 0.46
C GLU A 60 2.52 2.56 0.71
N LEU A 61 2.06 1.56 -0.03
CA LEU A 61 2.58 0.20 0.04
C LEU A 61 4.08 0.18 -0.32
N GLU A 62 4.47 0.88 -1.39
CA GLU A 62 5.88 1.03 -1.77
C GLU A 62 6.72 1.74 -0.71
N ARG A 63 6.19 2.81 -0.10
CA ARG A 63 6.84 3.50 1.02
C ARG A 63 7.08 2.56 2.19
N VAL A 64 6.04 1.84 2.63
CA VAL A 64 6.11 0.91 3.76
C VAL A 64 7.07 -0.24 3.47
N HIS A 65 7.10 -0.77 2.23
CA HIS A 65 8.06 -1.81 1.86
C HIS A 65 9.50 -1.32 1.90
N ARG A 66 9.76 -0.08 1.46
CA ARG A 66 11.09 0.53 1.54
C ARG A 66 11.52 0.73 2.99
N GLU A 67 10.65 1.28 3.83
CA GLU A 67 10.92 1.48 5.26
C GLU A 67 11.19 0.15 5.97
N LYS A 68 10.37 -0.88 5.70
CA LYS A 68 10.58 -2.23 6.26
C LYS A 68 11.93 -2.80 5.86
N ARG A 69 12.35 -2.63 4.60
CA ARG A 69 13.65 -3.11 4.13
C ARG A 69 14.80 -2.43 4.86
N GLN A 70 14.75 -1.10 5.00
CA GLN A 70 15.75 -0.33 5.73
C GLN A 70 15.85 -0.76 7.21
N ILE A 71 14.70 -1.00 7.87
CA ILE A 71 14.69 -1.47 9.26
C ILE A 71 15.31 -2.87 9.38
N LEU A 72 15.07 -3.75 8.41
CA LEU A 72 15.68 -5.08 8.40
C LEU A 72 17.20 -5.00 8.22
N GLU A 73 17.67 -4.19 7.27
CA GLU A 73 19.10 -3.93 7.05
C GLU A 73 19.77 -3.36 8.31
N GLN A 74 19.14 -2.37 8.96
CA GLN A 74 19.64 -1.82 10.24
C GLN A 74 19.69 -2.86 11.34
N ARG A 75 18.71 -3.77 11.43
CA ARG A 75 18.70 -4.83 12.43
C ARG A 75 19.82 -5.83 12.20
N GLU A 76 20.10 -6.18 10.95
CA GLU A 76 21.20 -7.05 10.58
C GLU A 76 22.55 -6.40 10.94
N GLU A 77 22.76 -5.13 10.57
CA GLU A 77 23.96 -4.36 10.94
C GLU A 77 24.13 -4.28 12.46
N HIS A 78 23.06 -3.94 13.20
CA HIS A 78 23.11 -3.91 14.66
C HIS A 78 23.44 -5.27 15.27
N GLN A 79 22.92 -6.37 14.70
CA GLN A 79 23.25 -7.71 15.17
C GLN A 79 24.73 -8.05 14.94
N GLU A 80 25.31 -7.63 13.80
CA GLU A 80 26.73 -7.79 13.52
C GLU A 80 27.60 -6.97 14.47
N LEU A 81 27.24 -5.70 14.70
CA LEU A 81 27.93 -4.83 15.66
C LEU A 81 27.89 -5.41 17.08
N VAL A 82 26.73 -5.92 17.52
CA VAL A 82 26.59 -6.57 18.82
C VAL A 82 27.49 -7.80 18.91
N LYS A 83 27.56 -8.63 17.87
CA LYS A 83 28.47 -9.79 17.84
C LYS A 83 29.95 -9.38 17.88
N ALA A 84 30.33 -8.33 17.17
CA ALA A 84 31.70 -7.81 17.18
C ALA A 84 32.09 -7.26 18.57
N VAL A 85 31.21 -6.49 19.20
CA VAL A 85 31.46 -5.99 20.57
C VAL A 85 31.56 -7.14 21.57
N GLN A 86 30.70 -8.16 21.45
CA GLN A 86 30.76 -9.34 22.31
C GLN A 86 32.05 -10.13 22.11
N SER A 87 32.52 -10.30 20.88
CA SER A 87 33.79 -10.99 20.62
C SER A 87 34.97 -10.20 21.19
N GLU A 88 35.00 -8.87 21.04
CA GLU A 88 35.99 -8.00 21.64
C GLU A 88 35.99 -8.06 23.18
N GLN A 89 34.81 -8.01 23.81
CA GLN A 89 34.67 -8.17 25.26
C GLN A 89 35.19 -9.52 25.73
N SER A 90 34.86 -10.60 25.02
CA SER A 90 35.35 -11.94 25.36
C SER A 90 36.88 -12.06 25.27
N LEU A 91 37.50 -11.39 24.30
CA LEU A 91 38.96 -11.33 24.16
C LEU A 91 39.58 -10.47 25.27
N ALA A 92 38.95 -9.35 25.62
CA ALA A 92 39.39 -8.49 26.72
C ALA A 92 39.32 -9.21 28.07
N GLU A 93 38.25 -9.97 28.33
CA GLU A 93 38.09 -10.80 29.53
C GLU A 93 39.16 -11.90 29.59
N LYS A 94 39.39 -12.63 28.49
CA LYS A 94 40.46 -13.63 28.40
C LYS A 94 41.83 -13.00 28.68
N LYS A 95 42.06 -11.77 28.20
CA LYS A 95 43.30 -11.03 28.45
C LYS A 95 43.44 -10.57 29.90
N ALA A 96 42.35 -10.16 30.53
CA ALA A 96 42.31 -9.74 31.92
C ALA A 96 42.55 -10.92 32.89
N GLN A 97 41.97 -12.08 32.62
CA GLN A 97 42.14 -13.30 33.42
C GLN A 97 43.53 -13.93 33.28
N ALA A 98 44.27 -13.61 32.21
CA ALA A 98 45.62 -14.10 32.03
C ALA A 98 46.58 -13.54 33.10
N GLY A 99 47.37 -14.41 33.73
CA GLY A 99 48.43 -14.01 34.67
C GLY A 99 49.53 -13.18 34.00
N ALA A 100 50.31 -12.43 34.80
CA ALA A 100 51.33 -11.49 34.30
C ALA A 100 52.33 -12.11 33.31
N LEU A 101 52.76 -13.35 33.55
CA LEU A 101 53.66 -14.10 32.66
C LEU A 101 53.03 -14.42 31.30
N THR A 102 51.74 -14.79 31.29
CA THR A 102 51.01 -15.08 30.06
C THR A 102 50.80 -13.82 29.22
N ARG A 103 50.54 -12.67 29.86
CA ARG A 103 50.46 -11.37 29.18
C ARG A 103 51.79 -10.95 28.56
N ALA A 104 52.90 -11.15 29.28
CA ALA A 104 54.24 -10.86 28.76
C ALA A 104 54.59 -11.77 27.57
N LYS A 105 54.22 -13.06 27.64
CA LYS A 105 54.38 -13.99 26.53
C LYS A 105 53.62 -13.52 25.28
N TRP A 106 52.36 -13.11 25.43
CA TRP A 106 51.56 -12.61 24.30
C TRP A 106 52.03 -11.29 23.71
N TRP A 107 52.66 -10.41 24.50
CA TRP A 107 53.32 -9.22 23.96
C TRP A 107 54.50 -9.58 23.05
N LEU A 108 55.20 -10.67 23.35
CA LEU A 108 56.42 -11.08 22.66
C LEU A 108 56.17 -12.00 21.45
N THR A 109 55.12 -12.83 21.49
CA THR A 109 54.82 -13.80 20.43
C THR A 109 53.55 -13.47 19.62
N GLY A 110 52.78 -12.46 20.02
CA GLY A 110 51.41 -12.26 19.55
C GLY A 110 50.44 -13.23 20.24
N MET A 111 49.18 -12.81 20.43
CA MET A 111 48.14 -13.68 20.99
C MET A 111 47.74 -14.73 19.94
N PRO A 112 47.72 -16.04 20.27
CA PRO A 112 47.23 -17.06 19.35
C PRO A 112 45.71 -16.93 19.21
N SER A 113 45.24 -16.75 17.99
CA SER A 113 43.84 -16.82 17.61
C SER A 113 43.62 -18.21 17.00
N ASP A 114 42.96 -19.11 17.73
CA ASP A 114 42.28 -20.27 17.13
C ASP A 114 40.96 -19.79 16.50
#